data_AF-A0A9E5II33-F1
#
_entry.id   AF-A0A9E5II33-F1
#
_cell.length_a   1.000
_cell.length_b   1.000
_cell.length_c   1.000
_cell.angle_alpha   90.00
_cell.angle_beta   90.00
_cell.angle_gamma   90.00
#
_symmetry.space_group_name_H-M   'P 1'
#
loop_
_entity.id
_entity.type
_entity.pdbx_description
1 polymer ?
#
loop_
_entity_poly.entity_id
_entity_poly.type
_entity_poly.pdbx_seq_one_letter_code
_entity_poly.pdbx_strand_id
1 'polypeptide(L)'
;MSSRLNAFLLQHAIRIADNPCVSPDFCLDWPALRAQLLSGEALTVWDRSGFETAHGRWTLLEDAKTGDHAWRLEAASPDLSALADGVTVGARTAFFPASWANLLALKNHILAHDAGATIFPSAGGNLGRGTLGVGARFTTLHWPAVEWAMSALGLGLTANQNSIPRELVYDVDAMLDGKLDTVPFPFIGANVPEGHQGQSVEGMSHGCVLSKLKNGFHHRRIAWSFNADHQPIGGKFDVREDALVRGCLLASYITFDLSPELAAGTRARLADIDDALVAKVRARVAAAGLTLDETAFTALLESVWPSMAKMKRRDEKYAAARAAAFTTEVGRAYLRELSIDELPGLTTPETTAVMLALCEALGMKIHFVAPAFGFQKNMPYPDNVALRALIEKQWAVCRAFEVGIGFHSGSGKSAENYQVMGAVTGSRLEIKTSGRYTYEMGRALFASRDAGDQALWRDWYRFTVELALAGAFAADATERKMARTFILDALAKSGAPAVESAVFADAASARAAIEALPASPEHMFWFEYNFLYVLAADGRAEKSALGDHTAAGYRQRARFYAISEEGRLGFAKNIAAYLLFLAENTGLAPAARVAEARARLEATPSLAAFHAAIGG
;
A
#
# COMPACT_ATOMS: atom_id res chain seq x y z
N MET A 1 -14.37 -8.14 25.13
CA MET A 1 -14.64 -9.48 24.52
C MET A 1 -13.79 -9.60 23.27
N SER A 2 -13.22 -10.78 23.01
CA SER A 2 -12.40 -11.01 21.81
C SER A 2 -13.26 -10.91 20.54
N SER A 3 -12.75 -10.29 19.47
CA SER A 3 -13.45 -10.16 18.20
C SER A 3 -13.66 -11.54 17.54
N ARG A 4 -14.65 -11.67 16.63
CA ARG A 4 -14.89 -12.92 15.89
C ARG A 4 -13.64 -13.40 15.15
N LEU A 5 -12.91 -12.46 14.55
CA LEU A 5 -11.65 -12.76 13.89
C LEU A 5 -10.58 -13.24 14.87
N ASN A 6 -10.38 -12.58 16.01
CA ASN A 6 -9.39 -13.03 17.00
C ASN A 6 -9.71 -14.45 17.47
N ALA A 7 -10.99 -14.76 17.71
CA ALA A 7 -11.42 -16.12 18.07
C ALA A 7 -11.10 -17.14 16.97
N PHE A 8 -11.38 -16.83 15.70
CA PHE A 8 -11.02 -17.68 14.56
C PHE A 8 -9.50 -17.92 14.50
N LEU A 9 -8.70 -16.86 14.62
CA LEU A 9 -7.24 -16.96 14.56
C LEU A 9 -6.71 -17.86 15.68
N LEU A 10 -7.16 -17.64 16.92
CA LEU A 10 -6.77 -18.44 18.08
C LEU A 10 -7.18 -19.91 17.93
N GLN A 11 -8.40 -20.18 17.46
CA GLN A 11 -8.91 -21.53 17.21
C GLN A 11 -8.04 -22.29 16.20
N HIS A 12 -7.52 -21.60 15.18
CA HIS A 12 -6.69 -22.20 14.14
C HIS A 12 -5.18 -22.06 14.40
N ALA A 13 -4.78 -21.65 15.62
CA ALA A 13 -3.40 -21.42 16.02
C ALA A 13 -2.63 -20.44 15.12
N ILE A 14 -3.34 -19.47 14.54
CA ILE A 14 -2.77 -18.37 13.78
C ILE A 14 -2.43 -17.24 14.77
N ARG A 15 -1.15 -16.85 14.82
CA ARG A 15 -0.61 -15.87 15.77
C ARG A 15 -0.08 -14.64 15.04
N ILE A 16 -0.04 -13.49 15.72
CA ILE A 16 0.49 -12.24 15.14
C ILE A 16 1.97 -12.37 14.78
N ALA A 17 2.75 -13.11 15.57
CA ALA A 17 4.17 -13.34 15.34
C ALA A 17 4.47 -13.85 13.92
N ASP A 18 3.66 -14.80 13.43
CA ASP A 18 3.84 -15.42 12.12
C ASP A 18 2.91 -14.84 11.05
N ASN A 19 1.82 -14.21 11.48
CA ASN A 19 0.82 -13.61 10.61
C ASN A 19 0.49 -12.19 11.07
N PRO A 20 1.41 -11.23 10.88
CA PRO A 20 1.17 -9.86 11.32
C PRO A 20 0.09 -9.20 10.47
N CYS A 21 -0.63 -8.25 11.08
CA CYS A 21 -1.66 -7.40 10.43
C CYS A 21 -2.90 -8.15 9.92
N VAL A 22 -3.09 -9.42 10.25
CA VAL A 22 -4.30 -10.18 9.86
C VAL A 22 -5.53 -9.71 10.65
N SER A 23 -5.34 -9.20 11.86
CA SER A 23 -6.38 -8.63 12.73
C SER A 23 -6.21 -7.12 12.92
N PRO A 24 -7.32 -6.36 13.10
CA PRO A 24 -7.27 -4.99 13.62
C PRO A 24 -6.52 -4.86 14.96
N ASP A 25 -6.57 -5.91 15.79
CA ASP A 25 -5.91 -5.94 17.09
C ASP A 25 -4.52 -6.55 16.99
N PHE A 26 -3.56 -5.93 17.69
CA PHE A 26 -2.24 -6.49 17.93
C PHE A 26 -2.14 -7.22 19.28
N CYS A 27 -3.28 -7.54 19.89
CA CYS A 27 -3.41 -8.40 21.05
C CYS A 27 -4.65 -9.30 20.87
N LEU A 28 -4.45 -10.53 20.41
CA LEU A 28 -5.52 -11.50 20.15
C LEU A 28 -6.05 -12.10 21.46
N ASP A 29 -5.17 -12.43 22.40
CA ASP A 29 -5.49 -13.12 23.66
C ASP A 29 -5.07 -12.29 24.89
N TRP A 30 -5.81 -11.21 25.14
CA TRP A 30 -5.58 -10.37 26.31
C TRP A 30 -5.65 -11.14 27.64
N PRO A 31 -6.60 -12.07 27.89
CA PRO A 31 -6.59 -12.87 29.11
C PRO A 31 -5.27 -13.61 29.35
N ALA A 32 -4.70 -14.26 28.33
CA ALA A 32 -3.42 -14.95 28.46
C ALA A 32 -2.25 -13.97 28.70
N LEU A 33 -2.13 -12.90 27.90
CA LEU A 33 -1.06 -11.90 28.07
C LEU A 33 -1.14 -11.20 29.43
N ARG A 34 -2.35 -10.89 29.91
CA ARG A 34 -2.59 -10.34 31.24
C ARG A 34 -2.11 -11.29 32.35
N ALA A 35 -2.35 -12.58 32.21
CA ALA A 35 -1.89 -13.56 33.20
C ALA A 35 -0.36 -13.59 33.28
N GLN A 36 0.34 -13.52 32.14
CA GLN A 36 1.80 -13.43 32.07
C GLN A 36 2.33 -12.15 32.73
N LEU A 37 1.69 -11.00 32.48
CA LEU A 37 2.04 -9.73 33.11
C LEU A 37 1.91 -9.77 34.65
N LEU A 38 0.85 -10.41 35.14
CA LEU A 38 0.59 -10.55 36.58
C LEU A 38 1.51 -11.57 37.27
N SER A 39 1.96 -12.60 36.55
CA SER A 39 2.91 -13.58 37.07
C SER A 39 4.37 -13.08 37.06
N GLY A 40 4.64 -11.95 36.39
CA GLY A 40 5.98 -11.41 36.22
C GLY A 40 6.81 -12.14 35.16
N GLU A 41 6.17 -12.85 34.23
CA GLU A 41 6.86 -13.44 33.08
C GLU A 41 7.50 -12.35 32.21
N ALA A 42 8.70 -12.62 31.70
CA ALA A 42 9.48 -11.65 30.95
C ALA A 42 8.91 -11.49 29.53
N LEU A 43 8.34 -10.31 29.26
CA LEU A 43 7.97 -9.87 27.91
C LEU A 43 9.09 -9.04 27.28
N THR A 44 9.12 -8.97 25.95
CA THR A 44 10.02 -8.07 25.24
C THR A 44 9.56 -6.63 25.45
N VAL A 45 10.42 -5.81 26.02
CA VAL A 45 10.19 -4.37 26.15
C VAL A 45 10.87 -3.65 24.99
N TRP A 46 10.11 -2.87 24.24
CA TRP A 46 10.65 -2.07 23.13
C TRP A 46 11.06 -0.69 23.65
N ASP A 47 12.25 -0.56 24.25
CA ASP A 47 12.64 0.68 24.96
C ASP A 47 12.60 1.94 24.08
N ARG A 48 12.86 1.79 22.77
CA ARG A 48 12.80 2.89 21.79
C ARG A 48 11.39 3.39 21.51
N SER A 49 10.36 2.65 21.90
CA SER A 49 8.94 3.00 21.69
C SER A 49 8.39 4.06 22.65
N GLY A 50 9.23 4.58 23.55
CA GLY A 50 8.80 5.49 24.60
C GLY A 50 8.22 6.81 24.08
N PHE A 51 7.04 7.20 24.55
CA PHE A 51 6.43 8.52 24.34
C PHE A 51 5.66 8.98 25.59
N GLU A 52 5.25 10.24 25.62
CA GLU A 52 4.53 10.82 26.76
C GLU A 52 3.14 11.30 26.36
N THR A 53 2.21 11.24 27.32
CA THR A 53 0.92 11.94 27.26
C THR A 53 0.66 12.59 28.61
N ALA A 54 -0.48 13.29 28.75
CA ALA A 54 -0.91 13.81 30.05
C ALA A 54 -1.09 12.74 31.14
N HIS A 55 -1.22 11.46 30.76
CA HIS A 55 -1.38 10.34 31.68
C HIS A 55 -0.05 9.79 32.22
N GLY A 56 1.08 10.07 31.56
CA GLY A 56 2.39 9.56 31.93
C GLY A 56 3.22 9.07 30.74
N ARG A 57 4.24 8.26 31.02
CA ARG A 57 5.13 7.69 30.02
C ARG A 57 4.59 6.35 29.54
N TRP A 58 4.56 6.16 28.23
CA TRP A 58 4.11 4.94 27.58
C TRP A 58 5.29 4.17 26.99
N THR A 59 5.23 2.85 26.95
CA THR A 59 6.19 1.97 26.26
C THR A 59 5.45 0.72 25.76
N LEU A 60 5.86 0.18 24.62
CA LEU A 60 5.29 -1.01 24.00
C LEU A 60 5.97 -2.29 24.52
N LEU A 61 5.18 -3.32 24.81
CA LEU A 61 5.62 -4.67 25.14
C LEU A 61 5.07 -5.67 24.13
N GLU A 62 5.76 -6.79 23.99
CA GLU A 62 5.39 -7.89 23.11
C GLU A 62 5.73 -9.24 23.75
N ASP A 63 4.80 -10.18 23.70
CA ASP A 63 5.10 -11.60 23.84
C ASP A 63 5.68 -12.10 22.51
N ALA A 64 6.98 -12.39 22.49
CA ALA A 64 7.68 -12.80 21.28
C ALA A 64 7.16 -14.13 20.67
N LYS A 65 6.48 -14.98 21.46
CA LYS A 65 5.94 -16.26 20.99
C LYS A 65 4.64 -16.08 20.23
N THR A 66 3.76 -15.20 20.70
CA THR A 66 2.43 -14.99 20.13
C THR A 66 2.35 -13.77 19.23
N GLY A 67 3.24 -12.80 19.44
CA GLY A 67 3.16 -11.47 18.87
C GLY A 67 2.04 -10.62 19.50
N ASP A 68 1.48 -11.03 20.64
CA ASP A 68 0.51 -10.20 21.35
C ASP A 68 1.22 -9.04 22.05
N HIS A 69 0.68 -7.84 21.89
CA HIS A 69 1.27 -6.59 22.37
C HIS A 69 0.46 -5.94 23.49
N ALA A 70 1.15 -5.24 24.37
CA ALA A 70 0.55 -4.41 25.40
C ALA A 70 1.20 -3.03 25.46
N TRP A 71 0.39 -2.03 25.82
CA TRP A 71 0.85 -0.70 26.20
C TRP A 71 1.13 -0.68 27.69
N ARG A 72 2.35 -0.33 28.10
CA ARG A 72 2.70 -0.04 29.49
C ARG A 72 2.62 1.46 29.73
N LEU A 73 1.85 1.85 30.73
CA LEU A 73 1.80 3.20 31.28
C LEU A 73 2.56 3.25 32.61
N GLU A 74 3.56 4.13 32.69
CA GLU A 74 4.30 4.43 33.91
C GLU A 74 3.91 5.84 34.40
N ALA A 75 3.34 5.90 35.61
CA ALA A 75 2.86 7.14 36.23
C ALA A 75 2.97 7.07 37.77
N ALA A 76 2.83 8.21 38.45
CA ALA A 76 2.77 8.19 39.92
C ALA A 76 1.48 7.51 40.43
N SER A 77 0.37 7.69 39.71
CA SER A 77 -0.91 7.05 39.92
C SER A 77 -1.55 6.78 38.55
N PRO A 78 -1.36 5.58 37.95
CA PRO A 78 -1.88 5.27 36.62
C PRO A 78 -3.41 5.33 36.55
N ASP A 79 -3.92 6.04 35.55
CA ASP A 79 -5.36 6.15 35.27
C ASP A 79 -5.83 5.01 34.36
N LEU A 80 -6.56 4.04 34.91
CA LEU A 80 -7.11 2.91 34.15
C LEU A 80 -8.23 3.31 33.18
N SER A 81 -8.76 4.53 33.26
CA SER A 81 -9.73 5.05 32.30
C SER A 81 -9.08 5.64 31.05
N ALA A 82 -7.75 5.80 31.04
CA ALA A 82 -7.01 6.33 29.89
C ALA A 82 -7.22 5.48 28.62
N LEU A 83 -7.32 4.16 28.78
CA LEU A 83 -7.57 3.16 27.74
C LEU A 83 -8.43 2.01 28.30
N ALA A 84 -9.05 1.23 27.42
CA ALA A 84 -9.91 0.12 27.81
C ALA A 84 -9.13 -1.12 28.27
N ASP A 85 -9.78 -1.94 29.12
CA ASP A 85 -9.30 -3.25 29.61
C ASP A 85 -7.98 -3.21 30.39
N GLY A 86 -7.68 -2.08 31.03
CA GLY A 86 -6.46 -1.88 31.79
C GLY A 86 -6.33 -2.72 33.07
N VAL A 87 -5.09 -3.04 33.42
CA VAL A 87 -4.72 -3.72 34.68
C VAL A 87 -3.54 -3.02 35.33
N THR A 88 -3.57 -2.84 36.65
CA THR A 88 -2.42 -2.34 37.42
C THR A 88 -1.51 -3.49 37.86
N VAL A 89 -0.20 -3.24 37.81
CA VAL A 89 0.83 -4.13 38.35
C VAL A 89 1.74 -3.28 39.23
N GLY A 90 1.61 -3.42 40.55
CA GLY A 90 2.24 -2.50 41.51
C GLY A 90 1.57 -1.13 41.56
N ALA A 91 2.23 -0.15 42.20
CA ALA A 91 1.65 1.17 42.47
C ALA A 91 1.76 2.18 41.31
N ARG A 92 2.68 1.95 40.35
CA ARG A 92 3.10 2.95 39.37
C ARG A 92 2.97 2.52 37.91
N THR A 93 2.48 1.31 37.68
CA THR A 93 2.44 0.72 36.34
C THR A 93 1.05 0.17 36.03
N ALA A 94 0.54 0.52 34.85
CA ALA A 94 -0.64 -0.09 34.27
C ALA A 94 -0.33 -0.66 32.88
N PHE A 95 -1.06 -1.69 32.48
CA PHE A 95 -0.95 -2.31 31.17
C PHE A 95 -2.32 -2.37 30.49
N PHE A 96 -2.33 -2.20 29.17
CA PHE A 96 -3.53 -2.24 28.33
C PHE A 96 -3.25 -3.08 27.08
N PRO A 97 -4.23 -3.83 26.56
CA PRO A 97 -4.03 -4.57 25.31
C PRO A 97 -3.84 -3.60 24.13
N ALA A 98 -2.98 -3.97 23.18
CA ALA A 98 -2.88 -3.28 21.90
C ALA A 98 -4.08 -3.61 20.99
N SER A 99 -5.27 -3.18 21.38
CA SER A 99 -6.48 -3.27 20.58
C SER A 99 -6.62 -2.08 19.63
N TRP A 100 -7.41 -2.24 18.56
CA TRP A 100 -7.74 -1.16 17.63
C TRP A 100 -8.35 0.05 18.35
N ALA A 101 -9.30 -0.19 19.26
CA ALA A 101 -9.94 0.87 20.03
C ALA A 101 -8.94 1.66 20.89
N ASN A 102 -8.02 0.95 21.56
CA ASN A 102 -6.97 1.59 22.37
C ASN A 102 -5.98 2.37 21.51
N LEU A 103 -5.66 1.91 20.30
CA LEU A 103 -4.83 2.65 19.36
C LEU A 103 -5.47 3.99 18.96
N LEU A 104 -6.77 3.99 18.65
CA LEU A 104 -7.50 5.22 18.29
C LEU A 104 -7.54 6.22 19.46
N ALA A 105 -7.79 5.74 20.67
CA ALA A 105 -7.75 6.57 21.87
C ALA A 105 -6.34 7.15 22.13
N LEU A 106 -5.30 6.32 21.98
CA LEU A 106 -3.90 6.76 22.10
C LEU A 106 -3.56 7.86 21.10
N LYS A 107 -4.04 7.79 19.85
CA LYS A 107 -3.83 8.87 18.87
C LYS A 107 -4.31 10.22 19.39
N ASN A 108 -5.48 10.26 20.03
CA ASN A 108 -6.00 11.50 20.61
C ASN A 108 -5.13 11.99 21.77
N HIS A 109 -4.76 11.11 22.70
CA HIS A 109 -3.92 11.47 23.85
C HIS A 109 -2.54 11.96 23.43
N ILE A 110 -1.92 11.29 22.45
CA ILE A 110 -0.62 11.66 21.90
C ILE A 110 -0.69 13.02 21.22
N LEU A 111 -1.64 13.23 20.30
CA LEU A 111 -1.71 14.49 19.54
C LEU A 111 -2.22 15.67 20.37
N ALA A 112 -2.97 15.43 21.46
CA ALA A 112 -3.33 16.47 22.41
C ALA A 112 -2.12 16.92 23.25
N HIS A 113 -1.22 16.00 23.57
CA HIS A 113 0.02 16.29 24.30
C HIS A 113 1.10 16.90 23.40
N ASP A 114 1.25 16.36 22.19
CA ASP A 114 2.25 16.74 21.20
C ASP A 114 1.67 16.66 19.78
N ALA A 115 1.19 17.81 19.29
CA ALA A 115 0.63 17.93 17.95
C ALA A 115 1.65 17.66 16.83
N GLY A 116 2.95 17.69 17.13
CA GLY A 116 4.05 17.39 16.21
C GLY A 116 4.52 15.94 16.26
N ALA A 117 3.84 15.06 17.00
CA ALA A 117 4.19 13.64 17.07
C ALA A 117 4.05 12.96 15.69
N THR A 118 5.08 12.22 15.29
CA THR A 118 5.11 11.47 14.01
C THR A 118 4.92 9.96 14.21
N ILE A 119 4.27 9.57 15.31
CA ILE A 119 3.91 8.17 15.61
C ILE A 119 2.83 7.68 14.64
N PHE A 120 1.87 8.54 14.30
CA PHE A 120 0.76 8.22 13.40
C PHE A 120 0.98 8.78 11.99
N PRO A 121 0.39 8.16 10.96
CA PRO A 121 0.38 8.74 9.63
C PRO A 121 -0.35 10.09 9.63
N SER A 122 0.14 11.04 8.85
CA SER A 122 -0.35 12.42 8.80
C SER A 122 -0.42 12.95 7.36
N ALA A 123 -0.94 14.17 7.21
CA ALA A 123 -0.89 14.96 5.99
C ALA A 123 0.19 16.07 6.04
N GLY A 124 1.12 15.99 7.00
CA GLY A 124 2.09 17.05 7.31
C GLY A 124 3.30 17.09 6.38
N GLY A 125 4.14 18.12 6.56
CA GLY A 125 5.38 18.29 5.82
C GLY A 125 5.15 18.44 4.31
N ASN A 126 6.01 17.80 3.50
CA ASN A 126 5.93 17.84 2.04
C ASN A 126 5.10 16.69 1.43
N LEU A 127 4.43 15.87 2.25
CA LEU A 127 3.73 14.67 1.79
C LEU A 127 2.67 14.98 0.72
N GLY A 128 1.94 16.08 0.86
CA GLY A 128 0.94 16.54 -0.12
C GLY A 128 1.50 17.34 -1.30
N ARG A 129 2.82 17.35 -1.50
CA ARG A 129 3.51 18.10 -2.56
C ARG A 129 4.42 17.21 -3.40
N GLY A 130 5.28 16.43 -2.76
CA GLY A 130 6.30 15.60 -3.41
C GLY A 130 6.68 14.43 -2.52
N THR A 131 6.44 13.19 -2.96
CA THR A 131 6.58 11.98 -2.13
C THR A 131 6.80 10.73 -2.99
N LEU A 132 7.09 9.59 -2.35
CA LEU A 132 7.04 8.27 -2.97
C LEU A 132 5.94 7.44 -2.29
N GLY A 133 5.08 6.84 -3.10
CA GLY A 133 4.07 5.86 -2.72
C GLY A 133 4.67 4.47 -2.60
N VAL A 134 4.71 3.95 -1.37
CA VAL A 134 5.45 2.73 -1.03
C VAL A 134 4.48 1.61 -0.62
N GLY A 135 4.25 0.68 -1.55
CA GLY A 135 3.35 -0.46 -1.41
C GLY A 135 3.85 -1.51 -0.41
N ALA A 136 3.08 -1.80 0.64
CA ALA A 136 3.55 -2.60 1.77
C ALA A 136 3.02 -4.05 1.79
N ARG A 137 3.13 -4.76 0.67
CA ARG A 137 2.54 -6.12 0.49
C ARG A 137 3.01 -7.19 1.49
N PHE A 138 4.19 -7.01 2.09
CA PHE A 138 4.76 -7.88 3.14
C PHE A 138 4.82 -7.21 4.52
N THR A 139 4.03 -6.15 4.74
CA THR A 139 3.81 -5.47 6.03
C THR A 139 5.08 -5.24 6.87
N THR A 140 5.24 -5.97 7.98
CA THR A 140 6.33 -5.83 8.96
C THR A 140 7.71 -6.13 8.39
N LEU A 141 7.81 -6.88 7.29
CA LEU A 141 9.09 -7.11 6.58
C LEU A 141 9.48 -5.91 5.70
N HIS A 142 8.51 -5.07 5.37
CA HIS A 142 8.68 -3.96 4.44
C HIS A 142 9.06 -2.66 5.15
N TRP A 143 8.32 -2.33 6.22
CA TRP A 143 8.40 -1.01 6.87
C TRP A 143 9.78 -0.61 7.40
N PRO A 144 10.61 -1.49 8.00
CA PRO A 144 11.93 -1.09 8.48
C PRO A 144 12.81 -0.51 7.36
N ALA A 145 12.70 -1.02 6.13
CA ALA A 145 13.46 -0.50 5.00
C ALA A 145 13.02 0.90 4.59
N VAL A 146 11.72 1.17 4.64
CA VAL A 146 11.13 2.48 4.35
C VAL A 146 11.55 3.49 5.44
N GLU A 147 11.44 3.11 6.71
CA GLU A 147 11.85 3.92 7.85
C GLU A 147 13.37 4.23 7.81
N TRP A 148 14.19 3.25 7.41
CA TRP A 148 15.61 3.45 7.18
C TRP A 148 15.88 4.47 6.06
N ALA A 149 15.21 4.34 4.91
CA ALA A 149 15.39 5.24 3.76
C ALA A 149 14.95 6.66 4.10
N MET A 150 13.80 6.81 4.76
CA MET A 150 13.31 8.11 5.27
C MET A 150 14.32 8.74 6.22
N SER A 151 14.86 7.97 7.17
CA SER A 151 15.87 8.45 8.13
C SER A 151 17.18 8.84 7.46
N ALA A 152 17.64 8.05 6.48
CA ALA A 152 18.88 8.31 5.76
C ALA A 152 18.79 9.55 4.85
N LEU A 153 17.60 9.82 4.29
CA LEU A 153 17.36 10.95 3.39
C LEU A 153 16.87 12.21 4.10
N GLY A 154 16.28 12.08 5.30
CA GLY A 154 15.52 13.16 5.94
C GLY A 154 14.22 13.49 5.18
N LEU A 155 13.64 12.50 4.49
CA LEU A 155 12.51 12.66 3.57
C LEU A 155 11.27 11.95 4.10
N GLY A 156 10.14 12.67 4.13
CA GLY A 156 8.82 12.08 4.39
C GLY A 156 8.27 11.36 3.17
N LEU A 157 7.70 10.17 3.36
CA LEU A 157 7.13 9.34 2.31
C LEU A 157 5.69 8.94 2.61
N THR A 158 4.96 8.57 1.56
CA THR A 158 3.76 7.73 1.68
C THR A 158 4.22 6.31 1.99
N ALA A 159 4.64 6.13 3.24
CA ALA A 159 5.43 5.00 3.72
C ALA A 159 4.62 3.71 3.93
N ASN A 160 3.32 3.77 3.67
CA ASN A 160 2.40 2.65 3.71
C ASN A 160 1.35 2.89 2.62
N GLN A 161 1.12 1.91 1.76
CA GLN A 161 0.15 2.02 0.68
C GLN A 161 -0.30 0.63 0.24
N ASN A 162 -1.60 0.44 0.01
CA ASN A 162 -2.14 -0.74 -0.65
C ASN A 162 -3.50 -0.41 -1.26
N SER A 163 -3.87 -1.12 -2.33
CA SER A 163 -5.17 -0.97 -2.98
C SER A 163 -6.28 -1.60 -2.13
N ILE A 164 -7.38 -0.89 -1.90
CA ILE A 164 -8.50 -1.34 -1.07
C ILE A 164 -9.80 -1.21 -1.89
N PRO A 165 -10.62 -2.26 -2.02
CA PRO A 165 -10.58 -3.54 -1.29
C PRO A 165 -9.74 -4.64 -1.95
N ARG A 166 -9.01 -4.33 -3.02
CA ARG A 166 -8.33 -5.35 -3.82
C ARG A 166 -7.33 -6.19 -3.02
N GLU A 167 -6.38 -5.55 -2.36
CA GLU A 167 -5.24 -6.22 -1.69
C GLU A 167 -5.52 -6.49 -0.20
N LEU A 168 -6.26 -5.60 0.47
CA LEU A 168 -6.56 -5.70 1.90
C LEU A 168 -8.04 -6.02 2.18
N VAL A 169 -8.27 -6.79 3.23
CA VAL A 169 -9.58 -7.08 3.79
C VAL A 169 -10.12 -5.81 4.44
N TYR A 170 -11.11 -5.18 3.80
CA TYR A 170 -11.76 -3.97 4.32
C TYR A 170 -12.77 -4.26 5.45
N ASP A 171 -13.26 -5.50 5.53
CA ASP A 171 -14.24 -5.96 6.51
C ASP A 171 -13.97 -7.43 6.85
N VAL A 172 -13.47 -7.65 8.07
CA VAL A 172 -13.08 -8.98 8.55
C VAL A 172 -14.28 -9.88 8.88
N ASP A 173 -15.43 -9.31 9.20
CA ASP A 173 -16.65 -10.08 9.42
C ASP A 173 -17.24 -10.55 8.10
N ALA A 174 -17.25 -9.68 7.07
CA ALA A 174 -17.62 -10.06 5.72
C ALA A 174 -16.67 -11.13 5.14
N MET A 175 -15.38 -11.09 5.48
CA MET A 175 -14.41 -12.13 5.15
C MET A 175 -14.79 -13.48 5.75
N LEU A 176 -15.02 -13.54 7.07
CA LEU A 176 -15.38 -14.78 7.75
C LEU A 176 -16.72 -15.36 7.26
N ASP A 177 -17.64 -14.49 6.86
CA ASP A 177 -18.93 -14.88 6.31
C ASP A 177 -18.88 -15.29 4.82
N GLY A 178 -17.72 -15.18 4.15
CA GLY A 178 -17.58 -15.47 2.71
C GLY A 178 -18.32 -14.48 1.81
N LYS A 179 -18.51 -13.24 2.27
CA LYS A 179 -19.27 -12.17 1.60
C LYS A 179 -18.40 -11.13 0.89
N LEU A 180 -17.08 -11.28 0.93
CA LEU A 180 -16.18 -10.44 0.13
C LEU A 180 -16.46 -10.64 -1.36
N ASP A 181 -16.22 -9.59 -2.15
CA ASP A 181 -16.31 -9.72 -3.59
C ASP A 181 -15.05 -10.41 -4.14
N THR A 182 -14.97 -10.48 -5.46
CA THR A 182 -13.78 -10.93 -6.16
C THR A 182 -13.21 -9.84 -7.06
N VAL A 183 -11.91 -10.00 -7.33
CA VAL A 183 -11.07 -9.12 -8.12
C VAL A 183 -10.63 -9.87 -9.37
N PRO A 184 -10.80 -9.30 -10.57
CA PRO A 184 -10.33 -9.93 -11.79
C PRO A 184 -8.80 -9.89 -11.93
N PHE A 185 -8.24 -11.02 -12.34
CA PHE A 185 -6.86 -11.17 -12.80
C PHE A 185 -6.86 -11.75 -14.22
N PRO A 186 -7.01 -10.89 -15.26
CA PRO A 186 -7.19 -11.35 -16.65
C PRO A 186 -6.05 -12.23 -17.18
N PHE A 187 -4.81 -11.98 -16.76
CA PHE A 187 -3.64 -12.76 -17.18
C PHE A 187 -3.56 -14.15 -16.54
N ILE A 188 -4.39 -14.44 -15.54
CA ILE A 188 -4.62 -15.77 -14.94
C ILE A 188 -5.97 -16.33 -15.38
N GLY A 189 -6.82 -15.54 -16.04
CA GLY A 189 -8.20 -15.93 -16.39
C GLY A 189 -8.99 -16.42 -15.17
N ALA A 190 -8.85 -15.73 -14.04
CA ALA A 190 -9.55 -16.06 -12.79
C ALA A 190 -9.93 -14.80 -12.02
N ASN A 191 -10.94 -14.93 -11.17
CA ASN A 191 -11.24 -13.96 -10.12
C ASN A 191 -10.71 -14.50 -8.80
N VAL A 192 -10.07 -13.64 -8.01
CA VAL A 192 -9.52 -13.96 -6.69
C VAL A 192 -10.31 -13.16 -5.64
N PRO A 193 -10.58 -13.69 -4.44
CA PRO A 193 -11.22 -12.92 -3.38
C PRO A 193 -10.53 -11.56 -3.13
N GLU A 194 -11.33 -10.55 -2.78
CA GLU A 194 -10.81 -9.30 -2.21
C GLU A 194 -9.95 -9.60 -0.97
N GLY A 195 -9.00 -8.72 -0.66
CA GLY A 195 -8.09 -8.92 0.45
C GLY A 195 -7.09 -10.07 0.27
N HIS A 196 -6.74 -10.43 -0.97
CA HIS A 196 -5.89 -11.59 -1.29
C HIS A 196 -4.45 -11.57 -0.72
N GLN A 197 -4.07 -10.58 0.09
CA GLN A 197 -2.83 -10.57 0.89
C GLN A 197 -3.04 -11.02 2.35
N GLY A 198 -4.30 -11.27 2.75
CA GLY A 198 -4.72 -11.80 4.05
C GLY A 198 -4.65 -10.78 5.19
N GLN A 199 -4.43 -9.51 4.88
CA GLN A 199 -4.25 -8.45 5.87
C GLN A 199 -5.50 -7.60 5.95
N SER A 200 -5.89 -7.16 7.14
CA SER A 200 -6.95 -6.16 7.28
C SER A 200 -6.40 -4.75 7.14
N VAL A 201 -7.25 -3.82 6.73
CA VAL A 201 -6.87 -2.39 6.61
C VAL A 201 -6.46 -1.82 7.98
N GLU A 202 -7.23 -2.14 9.02
CA GLU A 202 -6.94 -1.73 10.39
C GLU A 202 -5.67 -2.39 10.92
N GLY A 203 -5.47 -3.69 10.66
CA GLY A 203 -4.26 -4.40 11.06
C GLY A 203 -3.02 -3.81 10.42
N MET A 204 -3.10 -3.47 9.13
CA MET A 204 -2.01 -2.79 8.44
C MET A 204 -1.75 -1.38 9.00
N SER A 205 -2.80 -0.65 9.37
CA SER A 205 -2.68 0.66 10.03
C SER A 205 -1.98 0.53 11.38
N HIS A 206 -2.43 -0.41 12.21
CA HIS A 206 -1.94 -0.64 13.56
C HIS A 206 -0.48 -1.10 13.54
N GLY A 207 -0.17 -2.15 12.79
CA GLY A 207 1.17 -2.70 12.69
C GLY A 207 2.17 -1.67 12.18
N CYS A 208 1.74 -0.82 11.24
CA CYS A 208 2.60 0.23 10.72
C CYS A 208 3.00 1.20 11.83
N VAL A 209 2.06 1.68 12.65
CA VAL A 209 2.36 2.51 13.84
C VAL A 209 3.30 1.80 14.81
N LEU A 210 3.06 0.53 15.11
CA LEU A 210 3.93 -0.24 16.01
C LEU A 210 5.36 -0.36 15.48
N SER A 211 5.55 -0.54 14.17
CA SER A 211 6.88 -0.56 13.55
C SER A 211 7.69 0.72 13.83
N LYS A 212 7.05 1.90 13.70
CA LYS A 212 7.70 3.21 13.89
C LYS A 212 8.06 3.44 15.36
N LEU A 213 7.28 2.84 16.26
CA LEU A 213 7.56 2.82 17.69
C LEU A 213 8.71 1.87 18.01
N LYS A 214 8.64 0.61 17.60
CA LYS A 214 9.66 -0.43 17.85
C LYS A 214 11.05 0.00 17.38
N ASN A 215 11.14 0.55 16.17
CA ASN A 215 12.41 0.98 15.58
C ASN A 215 12.88 2.37 16.07
N GLY A 216 12.06 3.08 16.86
CA GLY A 216 12.35 4.44 17.32
C GLY A 216 12.26 5.51 16.24
N PHE A 217 11.70 5.18 15.06
CA PHE A 217 11.60 6.11 13.93
C PHE A 217 10.88 7.42 14.28
N HIS A 218 9.84 7.35 15.11
CA HIS A 218 9.06 8.53 15.53
C HIS A 218 9.91 9.63 16.21
N HIS A 219 11.04 9.29 16.83
CA HIS A 219 11.97 10.27 17.41
C HIS A 219 12.64 11.15 16.34
N ARG A 220 12.67 10.72 15.08
CA ARG A 220 13.21 11.50 13.95
C ARG A 220 12.35 12.70 13.58
N ARG A 221 11.09 12.75 14.02
CA ARG A 221 10.12 13.82 13.66
C ARG A 221 9.92 13.98 12.15
N ILE A 222 10.08 12.89 11.39
CA ILE A 222 9.81 12.87 9.95
C ILE A 222 8.36 12.43 9.75
N ALA A 223 7.57 13.30 9.12
CA ALA A 223 6.20 12.99 8.76
C ALA A 223 6.13 11.86 7.72
N TRP A 224 5.12 11.01 7.84
CA TRP A 224 4.82 9.95 6.89
C TRP A 224 3.30 9.83 6.71
N SER A 225 2.85 9.27 5.59
CA SER A 225 1.44 9.02 5.32
C SER A 225 1.13 7.55 5.08
N PHE A 226 -0.14 7.18 5.29
CA PHE A 226 -0.72 5.92 4.85
C PHE A 226 -1.78 6.21 3.78
N ASN A 227 -1.55 5.75 2.56
CA ASN A 227 -2.49 5.86 1.46
C ASN A 227 -3.40 4.62 1.36
N ALA A 228 -4.71 4.85 1.56
CA ALA A 228 -5.75 3.94 1.12
C ALA A 228 -5.91 4.09 -0.40
N ASP A 229 -5.16 3.29 -1.13
CA ASP A 229 -5.00 3.43 -2.58
C ASP A 229 -6.20 2.84 -3.32
N HIS A 230 -6.48 3.38 -4.51
CA HIS A 230 -7.58 2.94 -5.39
C HIS A 230 -8.90 2.68 -4.65
N GLN A 231 -9.38 3.61 -3.82
CA GLN A 231 -10.71 3.52 -3.21
C GLN A 231 -11.77 3.73 -4.29
N PRO A 232 -12.50 2.68 -4.69
CA PRO A 232 -13.37 2.75 -5.85
C PRO A 232 -14.61 3.60 -5.55
N ILE A 233 -14.93 4.49 -6.49
CA ILE A 233 -16.15 5.28 -6.51
C ILE A 233 -17.15 4.66 -7.48
N GLY A 234 -18.37 4.43 -6.99
CA GLY A 234 -19.49 4.00 -7.82
C GLY A 234 -19.60 2.49 -8.05
N GLY A 235 -20.46 2.13 -9.00
CA GLY A 235 -20.76 0.74 -9.36
C GLY A 235 -21.18 -0.14 -8.17
N LYS A 236 -20.63 -1.37 -8.12
CA LYS A 236 -20.94 -2.36 -7.06
C LYS A 236 -20.45 -1.96 -5.66
N PHE A 237 -19.65 -0.89 -5.54
CA PHE A 237 -19.04 -0.47 -4.29
C PHE A 237 -19.91 0.51 -3.49
N ASP A 238 -20.94 1.11 -4.11
CA ASP A 238 -21.84 2.06 -3.45
C ASP A 238 -22.51 1.44 -2.20
N VAL A 239 -22.87 0.16 -2.24
CA VAL A 239 -23.52 -0.55 -1.13
C VAL A 239 -22.62 -0.82 0.07
N ARG A 240 -21.29 -0.67 -0.08
CA ARG A 240 -20.28 -0.98 0.95
C ARG A 240 -19.46 0.25 1.36
N GLU A 241 -19.92 1.44 0.99
CA GLU A 241 -19.23 2.70 1.24
C GLU A 241 -18.85 2.93 2.70
N ASP A 242 -19.79 2.71 3.63
CA ASP A 242 -19.55 3.00 5.05
C ASP A 242 -18.51 2.04 5.66
N ALA A 243 -18.46 0.79 5.21
CA ALA A 243 -17.46 -0.18 5.65
C ALA A 243 -16.05 0.20 5.16
N LEU A 244 -15.92 0.57 3.88
CA LEU A 244 -14.68 1.07 3.30
C LEU A 244 -14.17 2.33 4.02
N VAL A 245 -15.07 3.26 4.38
CA VAL A 245 -14.71 4.45 5.16
C VAL A 245 -14.21 4.08 6.55
N ARG A 246 -14.93 3.21 7.25
CA ARG A 246 -14.62 2.79 8.63
C ARG A 246 -13.23 2.15 8.74
N GLY A 247 -12.90 1.21 7.84
CA GLY A 247 -11.62 0.51 7.88
C GLY A 247 -10.42 1.42 7.60
N CYS A 248 -10.61 2.50 6.83
CA CYS A 248 -9.54 3.42 6.44
C CYS A 248 -9.39 4.64 7.37
N LEU A 249 -9.90 4.57 8.61
CA LEU A 249 -9.94 5.71 9.53
C LEU A 249 -8.55 6.31 9.84
N LEU A 250 -7.52 5.46 9.94
CA LEU A 250 -6.13 5.89 10.13
C LEU A 250 -5.36 6.13 8.83
N ALA A 251 -5.92 5.85 7.65
CA ALA A 251 -5.30 6.29 6.41
C ALA A 251 -5.27 7.83 6.39
N SER A 252 -4.09 8.42 6.25
CA SER A 252 -3.91 9.89 6.20
C SER A 252 -3.90 10.42 4.78
N TYR A 253 -4.15 9.55 3.80
CA TYR A 253 -4.21 9.85 2.39
C TYR A 253 -5.22 8.89 1.74
N ILE A 254 -6.19 9.43 1.00
CA ILE A 254 -7.18 8.67 0.23
C ILE A 254 -6.98 8.93 -1.26
N THR A 255 -6.83 7.86 -2.03
CA THR A 255 -6.86 7.91 -3.51
C THR A 255 -8.25 7.52 -3.98
N PHE A 256 -9.01 8.47 -4.50
CA PHE A 256 -10.34 8.22 -5.03
C PHE A 256 -10.25 7.76 -6.47
N ASP A 257 -10.59 6.51 -6.73
CA ASP A 257 -10.59 5.94 -8.07
C ASP A 257 -11.99 6.05 -8.69
N LEU A 258 -12.11 6.94 -9.67
CA LEU A 258 -13.37 7.21 -10.37
C LEU A 258 -13.56 6.32 -11.60
N SER A 259 -12.57 5.50 -11.94
CA SER A 259 -12.58 4.66 -13.14
C SER A 259 -13.77 3.69 -13.17
N PRO A 260 -14.21 3.05 -12.06
CA PRO A 260 -15.39 2.19 -12.09
C PRO A 260 -16.69 2.90 -12.52
N GLU A 261 -16.97 4.09 -11.96
CA GLU A 261 -18.16 4.86 -12.32
C GLU A 261 -18.07 5.44 -13.73
N LEU A 262 -16.89 5.95 -14.12
CA LEU A 262 -16.67 6.50 -15.45
C LEU A 262 -16.77 5.42 -16.54
N ALA A 263 -16.25 4.22 -16.29
CA ALA A 263 -16.35 3.09 -17.20
C ALA A 263 -17.79 2.54 -17.33
N ALA A 264 -18.64 2.74 -16.31
CA ALA A 264 -20.06 2.39 -16.40
C ALA A 264 -20.83 3.28 -17.39
N GLY A 265 -20.28 4.45 -17.76
CA GLY A 265 -20.84 5.33 -18.78
C GLY A 265 -22.10 6.09 -18.35
N THR A 266 -22.39 6.15 -17.04
CA THR A 266 -23.50 6.94 -16.50
C THR A 266 -23.32 8.42 -16.86
N ARG A 267 -24.37 9.06 -17.39
CA ARG A 267 -24.36 10.50 -17.72
C ARG A 267 -25.43 11.25 -16.96
N ALA A 268 -25.09 12.44 -16.50
CA ALA A 268 -26.07 13.42 -16.02
C ALA A 268 -26.64 14.22 -17.19
N ARG A 269 -27.75 14.93 -16.97
CA ARG A 269 -28.17 16.01 -17.86
C ARG A 269 -27.63 17.31 -17.31
N LEU A 270 -27.18 18.23 -18.17
CA LEU A 270 -26.67 19.53 -17.72
C LEU A 270 -27.67 20.28 -16.83
N ALA A 271 -28.97 20.19 -17.13
CA ALA A 271 -30.05 20.80 -16.34
C ALA A 271 -30.19 20.24 -14.91
N ASP A 272 -29.57 19.10 -14.61
CA ASP A 272 -29.53 18.52 -13.26
C ASP A 272 -28.30 19.01 -12.46
N ILE A 273 -27.45 19.86 -13.05
CA ILE A 273 -26.27 20.46 -12.44
C ILE A 273 -26.56 21.94 -12.16
N ASP A 274 -26.22 22.40 -10.96
CA ASP A 274 -26.41 23.79 -10.56
C ASP A 274 -25.71 24.78 -11.54
N ASP A 275 -26.46 25.73 -12.10
CA ASP A 275 -25.95 26.66 -13.12
C ASP A 275 -24.78 27.52 -12.59
N ALA A 276 -24.80 27.89 -11.31
CA ALA A 276 -23.71 28.66 -10.71
C ALA A 276 -22.43 27.83 -10.60
N LEU A 277 -22.56 26.54 -10.27
CA LEU A 277 -21.46 25.58 -10.33
C LEU A 277 -20.90 25.44 -11.75
N VAL A 278 -21.77 25.26 -12.76
CA VAL A 278 -21.36 25.18 -14.18
C VAL A 278 -20.56 26.41 -14.59
N ALA A 279 -21.06 27.62 -14.27
CA ALA A 279 -20.39 28.88 -14.56
C ALA A 279 -19.03 28.99 -13.85
N LYS A 280 -18.95 28.59 -12.58
CA LYS A 280 -17.71 28.58 -11.79
C LYS A 280 -16.66 27.64 -12.39
N VAL A 281 -17.05 26.43 -12.78
CA VAL A 281 -16.16 25.45 -13.41
C VAL A 281 -15.63 26.00 -14.73
N ARG A 282 -16.50 26.54 -15.57
CA ARG A 282 -16.11 27.12 -16.86
C ARG A 282 -15.12 28.27 -16.70
N ALA A 283 -15.40 29.22 -15.80
CA ALA A 283 -14.51 30.33 -15.51
C ALA A 283 -13.14 29.83 -15.00
N ARG A 284 -13.14 28.79 -14.16
CA ARG A 284 -11.91 28.23 -13.60
C ARG A 284 -11.04 27.50 -14.62
N VAL A 285 -11.65 26.78 -15.56
CA VAL A 285 -10.97 26.13 -16.69
C VAL A 285 -10.38 27.18 -17.64
N ALA A 286 -11.13 28.23 -17.96
CA ALA A 286 -10.63 29.36 -18.76
C ALA A 286 -9.45 30.07 -18.10
N ALA A 287 -9.50 30.27 -16.77
CA ALA A 287 -8.39 30.84 -16.00
C ALA A 287 -7.13 29.94 -15.99
N ALA A 288 -7.27 28.64 -16.22
CA ALA A 288 -6.15 27.72 -16.42
C ALA A 288 -5.58 27.74 -17.86
N GLY A 289 -6.11 28.61 -18.74
CA GLY A 289 -5.67 28.76 -20.13
C GLY A 289 -6.26 27.76 -21.12
N LEU A 290 -7.31 27.03 -20.73
CA LEU A 290 -7.99 26.05 -21.57
C LEU A 290 -9.35 26.58 -22.02
N THR A 291 -9.70 26.34 -23.27
CA THR A 291 -11.01 26.69 -23.83
C THR A 291 -11.61 25.46 -24.49
N LEU A 292 -12.83 25.11 -24.09
CA LEU A 292 -13.64 24.11 -24.76
C LEU A 292 -14.81 24.82 -25.45
N ASP A 293 -15.21 24.35 -26.63
CA ASP A 293 -16.49 24.75 -27.18
C ASP A 293 -17.65 24.25 -26.31
N GLU A 294 -18.83 24.85 -26.49
CA GLU A 294 -19.99 24.59 -25.63
C GLU A 294 -20.43 23.12 -25.64
N THR A 295 -20.35 22.48 -26.80
CA THR A 295 -20.76 21.09 -26.99
C THR A 295 -19.78 20.16 -26.27
N ALA A 296 -18.47 20.36 -26.46
CA ALA A 296 -17.43 19.57 -25.80
C ALA A 296 -17.45 19.75 -24.28
N PHE A 297 -17.61 20.99 -23.80
CA PHE A 297 -17.69 21.29 -22.37
C PHE A 297 -18.90 20.61 -21.72
N THR A 298 -20.08 20.75 -22.33
CA THR A 298 -21.32 20.12 -21.83
C THR A 298 -21.19 18.60 -21.81
N ALA A 299 -20.75 17.99 -22.91
CA ALA A 299 -20.63 16.54 -23.01
C ALA A 299 -19.64 15.96 -21.99
N LEU A 300 -18.52 16.66 -21.75
CA LEU A 300 -17.54 16.28 -20.74
C LEU A 300 -18.12 16.42 -19.33
N LEU A 301 -18.73 17.57 -19.01
CA LEU A 301 -19.33 17.81 -17.70
C LEU A 301 -20.41 16.79 -17.36
N GLU A 302 -21.31 16.49 -18.29
CA GLU A 302 -22.35 15.47 -18.16
C GLU A 302 -21.78 14.06 -17.92
N SER A 303 -20.62 13.75 -18.49
CA SER A 303 -19.96 12.45 -18.33
C SER A 303 -19.25 12.30 -16.98
N VAL A 304 -18.60 13.34 -16.47
CA VAL A 304 -17.81 13.25 -15.24
C VAL A 304 -18.62 13.56 -13.97
N TRP A 305 -19.72 14.31 -14.09
CA TRP A 305 -20.50 14.78 -12.94
C TRP A 305 -20.98 13.66 -11.99
N PRO A 306 -21.53 12.52 -12.47
CA PRO A 306 -21.95 11.44 -11.58
C PRO A 306 -20.83 10.94 -10.65
N SER A 307 -19.63 10.73 -11.20
CA SER A 307 -18.45 10.30 -10.45
C SER A 307 -17.98 11.36 -9.46
N MET A 308 -17.99 12.63 -9.86
CA MET A 308 -17.60 13.75 -8.99
C MET A 308 -18.57 13.94 -7.82
N ALA A 309 -19.88 13.81 -8.07
CA ALA A 309 -20.91 13.88 -7.03
C ALA A 309 -20.79 12.71 -6.03
N LYS A 310 -20.49 11.50 -6.52
CA LYS A 310 -20.22 10.33 -5.67
C LYS A 310 -18.94 10.51 -4.83
N MET A 311 -17.85 10.97 -5.45
CA MET A 311 -16.60 11.28 -4.77
C MET A 311 -16.80 12.29 -3.64
N LYS A 312 -17.59 13.35 -3.86
CA LYS A 312 -17.90 14.34 -2.82
C LYS A 312 -18.58 13.72 -1.59
N ARG A 313 -19.59 12.86 -1.81
CA ARG A 313 -20.28 12.17 -0.72
C ARG A 313 -19.34 11.25 0.06
N ARG A 314 -18.47 10.52 -0.65
CA ARG A 314 -17.44 9.69 -0.01
C ARG A 314 -16.48 10.52 0.84
N ASP A 315 -16.02 11.66 0.31
CA ASP A 315 -15.13 12.58 1.02
C ASP A 315 -15.76 13.13 2.31
N GLU A 316 -17.05 13.49 2.26
CA GLU A 316 -17.81 13.92 3.44
C GLU A 316 -17.90 12.82 4.49
N LYS A 317 -18.14 11.57 4.09
CA LYS A 317 -18.14 10.43 5.02
C LYS A 317 -16.78 10.22 5.67
N TYR A 318 -15.69 10.35 4.90
CA TYR A 318 -14.32 10.30 5.43
C TYR A 318 -14.03 11.44 6.43
N ALA A 319 -14.50 12.65 6.13
CA ALA A 319 -14.36 13.79 7.03
C ALA A 319 -15.18 13.58 8.33
N ALA A 320 -16.43 13.15 8.20
CA ALA A 320 -17.33 12.90 9.34
C ALA A 320 -16.81 11.79 10.26
N ALA A 321 -16.35 10.67 9.69
CA ALA A 321 -15.78 9.56 10.46
C ALA A 321 -14.55 10.02 11.27
N ARG A 322 -13.66 10.82 10.68
CA ARG A 322 -12.49 11.38 11.39
C ARG A 322 -12.89 12.41 12.43
N ALA A 323 -13.89 13.25 12.16
CA ALA A 323 -14.39 14.22 13.13
C ALA A 323 -14.99 13.53 14.38
N ALA A 324 -15.65 12.38 14.18
CA ALA A 324 -16.18 11.56 15.27
C ALA A 324 -15.09 10.84 16.07
N ALA A 325 -14.03 10.37 15.41
CA ALA A 325 -12.99 9.57 16.06
C ALA A 325 -11.85 10.38 16.68
N PHE A 326 -11.50 11.53 16.09
CA PHE A 326 -10.31 12.29 16.46
C PHE A 326 -10.66 13.67 17.00
N THR A 327 -9.95 14.11 18.04
CA THR A 327 -10.26 15.36 18.76
C THR A 327 -9.46 16.55 18.25
N THR A 328 -8.29 16.32 17.64
CA THR A 328 -7.40 17.38 17.15
C THR A 328 -7.53 17.60 15.64
N GLU A 329 -7.23 18.81 15.16
CA GLU A 329 -7.22 19.12 13.72
C GLU A 329 -6.20 18.27 12.97
N VAL A 330 -4.98 18.15 13.48
CA VAL A 330 -3.92 17.31 12.91
C VAL A 330 -4.35 15.85 12.83
N GLY A 331 -5.06 15.35 13.85
CA GLY A 331 -5.58 13.98 13.87
C GLY A 331 -6.65 13.72 12.80
N ARG A 332 -7.38 14.76 12.39
CA ARG A 332 -8.45 14.71 11.38
C ARG A 332 -7.97 14.95 9.95
N ALA A 333 -6.83 15.61 9.78
CA ALA A 333 -6.31 15.98 8.47
C ALA A 333 -5.94 14.75 7.61
N TYR A 334 -6.21 14.84 6.31
CA TYR A 334 -5.83 13.82 5.34
C TYR A 334 -5.64 14.41 3.93
N LEU A 335 -4.78 13.76 3.15
CA LEU A 335 -4.51 14.06 1.75
C LEU A 335 -5.57 13.40 0.85
N ARG A 336 -5.78 13.99 -0.33
CA ARG A 336 -6.73 13.52 -1.33
C ARG A 336 -6.05 13.45 -2.68
N GLU A 337 -6.24 12.33 -3.37
CA GLU A 337 -5.90 12.21 -4.78
C GLU A 337 -7.12 11.87 -5.60
N LEU A 338 -7.21 12.54 -6.75
CA LEU A 338 -8.18 12.24 -7.80
C LEU A 338 -7.54 11.28 -8.81
N SER A 339 -8.03 10.05 -8.90
CA SER A 339 -7.52 9.03 -9.82
C SER A 339 -8.48 8.72 -10.95
N ILE A 340 -7.97 8.73 -12.17
CA ILE A 340 -8.65 8.36 -13.43
C ILE A 340 -7.69 7.65 -14.39
N ASP A 341 -6.67 7.00 -13.83
CA ASP A 341 -5.58 6.36 -14.57
C ASP A 341 -5.96 5.01 -15.18
N GLU A 342 -7.00 4.32 -14.66
CA GLU A 342 -7.42 3.00 -15.14
C GLU A 342 -8.41 3.06 -16.32
N LEU A 343 -8.75 4.26 -16.81
CA LEU A 343 -9.58 4.41 -18.00
C LEU A 343 -8.82 4.07 -19.29
N PRO A 344 -9.48 3.50 -20.31
CA PRO A 344 -8.87 3.31 -21.62
C PRO A 344 -8.42 4.64 -22.24
N GLY A 345 -7.23 4.64 -22.85
CA GLY A 345 -6.69 5.80 -23.55
C GLY A 345 -5.86 6.73 -22.66
N LEU A 346 -5.64 7.96 -23.14
CA LEU A 346 -4.90 8.99 -22.41
C LEU A 346 -5.86 10.04 -21.87
N THR A 347 -5.67 10.46 -20.63
CA THR A 347 -6.44 11.58 -20.08
C THR A 347 -6.02 12.87 -20.77
N THR A 348 -6.99 13.65 -21.24
CA THR A 348 -6.71 14.96 -21.85
C THR A 348 -6.52 16.06 -20.80
N PRO A 349 -5.81 17.16 -21.10
CA PRO A 349 -5.70 18.31 -20.20
C PRO A 349 -7.06 18.92 -19.82
N GLU A 350 -8.02 18.93 -20.74
CA GLU A 350 -9.37 19.44 -20.54
C GLU A 350 -10.14 18.64 -19.50
N THR A 351 -10.08 17.30 -19.57
CA THR A 351 -10.67 16.41 -18.57
C THR A 351 -10.07 16.67 -17.19
N THR A 352 -8.74 16.73 -17.08
CA THR A 352 -8.06 17.05 -15.82
C THR A 352 -8.54 18.40 -15.27
N ALA A 353 -8.60 19.43 -16.12
CA ALA A 353 -8.97 20.78 -15.69
C ALA A 353 -10.43 20.88 -15.23
N VAL A 354 -11.37 20.27 -15.97
CA VAL A 354 -12.80 20.25 -15.58
C VAL A 354 -12.98 19.53 -14.25
N MET A 355 -12.35 18.37 -14.05
CA MET A 355 -12.48 17.61 -12.82
C MET A 355 -11.83 18.32 -11.62
N LEU A 356 -10.64 18.92 -11.78
CA LEU A 356 -10.03 19.73 -10.71
C LEU A 356 -10.85 20.98 -10.38
N ALA A 357 -11.42 21.65 -11.38
CA ALA A 357 -12.32 22.78 -11.17
C ALA A 357 -13.60 22.37 -10.41
N LEU A 358 -14.15 21.19 -10.71
CA LEU A 358 -15.26 20.62 -9.94
C LEU A 358 -14.84 20.33 -8.49
N CYS A 359 -13.66 19.77 -8.25
CA CYS A 359 -13.15 19.56 -6.90
C CYS A 359 -13.06 20.87 -6.10
N GLU A 360 -12.40 21.90 -6.65
CA GLU A 360 -12.31 23.23 -6.00
C GLU A 360 -13.70 23.81 -5.75
N ALA A 361 -14.61 23.71 -6.74
CA ALA A 361 -15.94 24.27 -6.65
C ALA A 361 -16.81 23.58 -5.60
N LEU A 362 -16.62 22.27 -5.41
CA LEU A 362 -17.24 21.45 -4.37
C LEU A 362 -16.52 21.53 -3.01
N GLY A 363 -15.44 22.31 -2.88
CA GLY A 363 -14.71 22.47 -1.62
C GLY A 363 -13.82 21.27 -1.24
N MET A 364 -13.43 20.44 -2.22
CA MET A 364 -12.49 19.33 -2.02
C MET A 364 -11.06 19.76 -2.38
N LYS A 365 -10.18 19.84 -1.39
CA LYS A 365 -8.76 20.14 -1.62
C LYS A 365 -8.00 18.91 -2.11
N ILE A 366 -7.71 18.87 -3.41
CA ILE A 366 -6.91 17.82 -4.04
C ILE A 366 -5.43 18.14 -3.88
N HIS A 367 -4.63 17.11 -3.55
CA HIS A 367 -3.18 17.22 -3.38
C HIS A 367 -2.44 16.62 -4.56
N PHE A 368 -2.95 15.51 -5.10
CA PHE A 368 -2.45 14.87 -6.31
C PHE A 368 -3.60 14.56 -7.29
N VAL A 369 -3.28 14.53 -8.58
CA VAL A 369 -4.15 13.95 -9.61
C VAL A 369 -3.37 12.89 -10.37
N ALA A 370 -4.00 11.74 -10.61
CA ALA A 370 -3.44 10.62 -11.34
C ALA A 370 -4.16 10.45 -12.69
N PRO A 371 -3.67 11.14 -13.75
CA PRO A 371 -4.17 10.95 -15.10
C PRO A 371 -3.59 9.69 -15.76
N ALA A 372 -4.29 9.14 -16.75
CA ALA A 372 -3.81 8.06 -17.58
C ALA A 372 -2.72 8.53 -18.56
N PHE A 373 -1.49 8.10 -18.32
CA PHE A 373 -0.34 8.33 -19.21
C PHE A 373 -0.03 7.17 -20.17
N GLY A 374 -0.84 6.10 -20.14
CA GLY A 374 -0.61 4.90 -20.94
C GLY A 374 0.60 4.07 -20.48
N PHE A 375 0.96 4.17 -19.19
CA PHE A 375 2.08 3.41 -18.65
C PHE A 375 1.77 1.92 -18.59
N GLN A 376 2.69 1.13 -19.14
CA GLN A 376 2.71 -0.29 -18.91
C GLN A 376 3.35 -0.59 -17.55
N LYS A 377 2.81 -1.58 -16.84
CA LYS A 377 3.36 -2.03 -15.56
C LYS A 377 4.75 -2.60 -15.80
N ASN A 378 5.73 -2.12 -15.02
CA ASN A 378 7.11 -2.63 -14.96
C ASN A 378 7.90 -2.59 -16.27
N MET A 379 7.46 -1.78 -17.23
CA MET A 379 8.18 -1.49 -18.46
C MET A 379 8.45 0.03 -18.51
N PRO A 380 9.67 0.46 -18.89
CA PRO A 380 9.95 1.84 -19.19
C PRO A 380 9.03 2.39 -20.30
N TYR A 381 8.73 3.68 -20.23
CA TYR A 381 8.13 4.38 -21.35
C TYR A 381 9.19 4.52 -22.45
N PRO A 382 8.91 4.10 -23.70
CA PRO A 382 9.95 3.89 -24.71
C PRO A 382 10.60 5.18 -25.23
N ASP A 383 9.88 6.30 -25.22
CA ASP A 383 10.34 7.58 -25.76
C ASP A 383 10.26 8.71 -24.72
N ASN A 384 11.43 9.19 -24.29
CA ASN A 384 11.55 10.26 -23.29
C ASN A 384 11.09 11.63 -23.81
N VAL A 385 11.19 11.91 -25.12
CA VAL A 385 10.72 13.16 -25.72
C VAL A 385 9.19 13.17 -25.73
N ALA A 386 8.57 12.08 -26.18
CA ALA A 386 7.13 11.92 -26.14
C ALA A 386 6.58 11.95 -24.71
N LEU A 387 7.26 11.27 -23.77
CA LEU A 387 6.92 11.29 -22.35
C LEU A 387 6.94 12.71 -21.78
N ARG A 388 8.01 13.47 -22.06
CA ARG A 388 8.15 14.86 -21.63
C ARG A 388 6.99 15.72 -22.15
N ALA A 389 6.71 15.67 -23.45
CA ALA A 389 5.63 16.45 -24.04
C ALA A 389 4.26 16.10 -23.46
N LEU A 390 4.03 14.81 -23.14
CA LEU A 390 2.81 14.34 -22.51
C LEU A 390 2.67 14.86 -21.07
N ILE A 391 3.72 14.79 -20.26
CA ILE A 391 3.71 15.28 -18.88
C ILE A 391 3.62 16.81 -18.85
N GLU A 392 4.29 17.54 -19.73
CA GLU A 392 4.25 19.00 -19.80
C GLU A 392 2.82 19.54 -20.01
N LYS A 393 2.02 18.87 -20.84
CA LYS A 393 0.60 19.22 -21.05
C LYS A 393 -0.22 19.07 -19.78
N GLN A 394 -0.07 17.94 -19.07
CA GLN A 394 -0.79 17.71 -17.81
C GLN A 394 -0.27 18.63 -16.69
N TRP A 395 1.04 18.88 -16.65
CA TRP A 395 1.67 19.74 -15.65
C TRP A 395 1.26 21.20 -15.77
N ALA A 396 1.04 21.69 -17.00
CA ALA A 396 0.51 23.04 -17.21
C ALA A 396 -0.83 23.25 -16.47
N VAL A 397 -1.71 22.25 -16.52
CA VAL A 397 -2.97 22.24 -15.74
C VAL A 397 -2.69 22.12 -14.26
N CYS A 398 -1.96 21.08 -13.83
CA CYS A 398 -1.72 20.80 -12.41
C CYS A 398 -1.08 21.99 -11.68
N ARG A 399 -0.14 22.69 -12.32
CA ARG A 399 0.47 23.92 -11.80
C ARG A 399 -0.55 25.04 -11.60
N ALA A 400 -1.50 25.22 -12.53
CA ALA A 400 -2.54 26.23 -12.41
C ALA A 400 -3.54 25.94 -11.28
N PHE A 401 -3.66 24.68 -10.85
CA PHE A 401 -4.50 24.24 -9.72
C PHE A 401 -3.70 24.00 -8.42
N GLU A 402 -2.38 24.22 -8.46
CA GLU A 402 -1.46 23.91 -7.35
C GLU A 402 -1.47 22.44 -6.88
N VAL A 403 -1.81 21.51 -7.77
CA VAL A 403 -1.90 20.07 -7.51
C VAL A 403 -0.63 19.37 -8.04
N GLY A 404 -0.16 18.32 -7.36
CA GLY A 404 0.93 17.45 -7.83
C GLY A 404 0.44 16.37 -8.80
N ILE A 405 1.35 15.73 -9.54
CA ILE A 405 0.98 14.59 -10.40
C ILE A 405 1.27 13.27 -9.68
N GLY A 406 0.25 12.42 -9.53
CA GLY A 406 0.39 11.04 -9.10
C GLY A 406 0.70 10.13 -10.29
N PHE A 407 1.91 9.58 -10.36
CA PHE A 407 2.30 8.61 -11.38
C PHE A 407 1.99 7.20 -10.90
N HIS A 408 0.81 6.72 -11.29
CA HIS A 408 0.37 5.34 -11.07
C HIS A 408 1.10 4.36 -11.98
N SER A 409 1.11 3.09 -11.58
CA SER A 409 1.94 2.05 -12.21
C SER A 409 3.41 2.48 -12.36
N GLY A 410 3.90 3.27 -11.40
CA GLY A 410 5.22 3.92 -11.43
C GLY A 410 6.38 2.96 -11.22
N SER A 411 6.14 1.66 -10.99
CA SER A 411 7.20 0.65 -10.85
C SER A 411 7.91 0.36 -12.18
N GLY A 412 9.22 0.09 -12.09
CA GLY A 412 10.03 -0.46 -13.19
C GLY A 412 10.24 0.47 -14.39
N LYS A 413 10.15 1.79 -14.20
CA LYS A 413 10.54 2.75 -15.24
C LYS A 413 12.06 2.93 -15.25
N SER A 414 12.61 3.49 -16.33
CA SER A 414 14.05 3.77 -16.39
C SER A 414 14.42 4.99 -15.54
N ALA A 415 15.72 5.15 -15.25
CA ALA A 415 16.24 6.33 -14.57
C ALA A 415 15.85 7.63 -15.30
N GLU A 416 15.98 7.62 -16.64
CA GLU A 416 15.67 8.74 -17.51
C GLU A 416 14.18 9.07 -17.50
N ASN A 417 13.30 8.07 -17.46
CA ASN A 417 11.86 8.32 -17.32
C ASN A 417 11.56 9.07 -16.01
N TYR A 418 12.14 8.63 -14.88
CA TYR A 418 11.96 9.31 -13.60
C TYR A 418 12.55 10.72 -13.59
N GLN A 419 13.70 10.93 -14.24
CA GLN A 419 14.31 12.24 -14.41
C GLN A 419 13.42 13.17 -15.23
N VAL A 420 12.76 12.68 -16.28
CA VAL A 420 11.77 13.45 -17.03
C VAL A 420 10.60 13.84 -16.12
N MET A 421 10.02 12.89 -15.38
CA MET A 421 8.91 13.15 -14.45
C MET A 421 9.30 14.21 -13.40
N GLY A 422 10.45 14.05 -12.76
CA GLY A 422 10.98 14.96 -11.75
C GLY A 422 11.26 16.36 -12.31
N ALA A 423 11.97 16.44 -13.43
CA ALA A 423 12.34 17.71 -14.04
C ALA A 423 11.14 18.51 -14.54
N VAL A 424 10.15 17.87 -15.18
CA VAL A 424 8.96 18.57 -15.69
C VAL A 424 8.13 19.14 -14.54
N THR A 425 7.95 18.36 -13.47
CA THR A 425 7.09 18.75 -12.34
C THR A 425 7.81 19.59 -11.27
N GLY A 426 9.14 19.75 -11.37
CA GLY A 426 9.94 20.31 -10.27
C GLY A 426 9.80 19.48 -9.00
N SER A 427 9.73 18.15 -9.14
CA SER A 427 9.49 17.17 -8.08
C SER A 427 8.16 17.32 -7.33
N ARG A 428 7.18 18.06 -7.88
CA ARG A 428 5.80 18.10 -7.38
C ARG A 428 5.00 16.90 -7.90
N LEU A 429 5.42 15.72 -7.45
CA LEU A 429 4.91 14.44 -7.92
C LEU A 429 4.80 13.40 -6.79
N GLU A 430 4.05 12.34 -7.06
CA GLU A 430 4.15 11.08 -6.34
C GLU A 430 4.48 9.96 -7.33
N ILE A 431 5.50 9.15 -7.05
CA ILE A 431 5.68 7.87 -7.76
C ILE A 431 5.09 6.76 -6.91
N LYS A 432 4.01 6.12 -7.38
CA LYS A 432 3.41 4.99 -6.69
C LYS A 432 4.00 3.66 -7.15
N THR A 433 4.52 2.90 -6.19
CA THR A 433 5.15 1.60 -6.42
C THR A 433 4.61 0.55 -5.48
N SER A 434 4.38 -0.66 -5.96
CA SER A 434 3.89 -1.77 -5.12
C SER A 434 4.35 -3.13 -5.63
N GLY A 435 4.06 -3.46 -6.89
CA GLY A 435 4.43 -4.75 -7.49
C GLY A 435 5.93 -5.05 -7.45
N ARG A 436 6.77 -4.01 -7.55
CA ARG A 436 8.23 -4.12 -7.49
C ARG A 436 8.72 -4.82 -6.22
N TYR A 437 8.07 -4.62 -5.08
CA TYR A 437 8.55 -5.16 -3.80
C TYR A 437 8.31 -6.67 -3.67
N THR A 438 7.35 -7.24 -4.40
CA THR A 438 7.24 -8.70 -4.54
C THR A 438 8.42 -9.30 -5.28
N TYR A 439 8.86 -8.63 -6.35
CA TYR A 439 10.08 -9.00 -7.06
C TYR A 439 11.33 -8.87 -6.17
N GLU A 440 11.48 -7.79 -5.40
CA GLU A 440 12.65 -7.61 -4.52
C GLU A 440 12.72 -8.64 -3.38
N MET A 441 11.58 -9.15 -2.89
CA MET A 441 11.54 -10.29 -1.97
C MET A 441 12.05 -11.56 -2.66
N GLY A 442 11.56 -11.85 -3.88
CA GLY A 442 12.05 -12.97 -4.69
C GLY A 442 13.57 -12.93 -4.89
N ARG A 443 14.12 -11.75 -5.22
CA ARG A 443 15.58 -11.55 -5.33
C ARG A 443 16.33 -11.81 -4.03
N ALA A 444 15.80 -11.36 -2.90
CA ALA A 444 16.42 -11.57 -1.60
C ALA A 444 16.48 -13.06 -1.25
N LEU A 445 15.38 -13.79 -1.45
CA LEU A 445 15.32 -15.23 -1.19
C LEU A 445 16.21 -16.02 -2.17
N PHE A 446 16.22 -15.63 -3.45
CA PHE A 446 17.10 -16.21 -4.46
C PHE A 446 18.58 -16.06 -4.11
N ALA A 447 18.98 -14.92 -3.54
CA ALA A 447 20.36 -14.64 -3.16
C ALA A 447 20.77 -15.21 -1.79
N SER A 448 19.80 -15.53 -0.92
CA SER A 448 20.04 -16.04 0.43
C SER A 448 20.73 -17.40 0.43
N ARG A 449 21.64 -17.63 1.36
CA ARG A 449 22.28 -18.95 1.57
C ARG A 449 21.52 -19.83 2.57
N ASP A 450 20.53 -19.28 3.25
CA ASP A 450 19.69 -20.01 4.18
C ASP A 450 18.84 -21.08 3.46
N ALA A 451 18.78 -22.28 4.03
CA ALA A 451 18.09 -23.40 3.40
C ALA A 451 16.56 -23.23 3.39
N GLY A 452 16.00 -22.57 4.40
CA GLY A 452 14.57 -22.28 4.51
C GLY A 452 14.14 -21.21 3.49
N ASP A 453 14.91 -20.14 3.38
CA ASP A 453 14.70 -19.10 2.36
C ASP A 453 14.75 -19.69 0.95
N GLN A 454 15.76 -20.52 0.67
CA GLN A 454 15.92 -21.20 -0.62
C GLN A 454 14.81 -22.21 -0.90
N ALA A 455 14.28 -22.90 0.12
CA ALA A 455 13.13 -23.78 -0.03
C ALA A 455 11.87 -22.98 -0.40
N LEU A 456 11.62 -21.86 0.29
CA LEU A 456 10.51 -20.96 -0.02
C LEU A 456 10.63 -20.41 -1.45
N TRP A 457 11.83 -19.94 -1.84
CA TRP A 457 12.10 -19.47 -3.20
C TRP A 457 11.75 -20.52 -4.26
N ARG A 458 12.25 -21.76 -4.12
CA ARG A 458 12.00 -22.84 -5.09
C ARG A 458 10.52 -23.19 -5.21
N ASP A 459 9.82 -23.28 -4.09
CA ASP A 459 8.39 -23.59 -4.10
C ASP A 459 7.57 -22.47 -4.72
N TRP A 460 7.91 -21.23 -4.40
CA TRP A 460 7.27 -20.06 -4.95
C TRP A 460 7.52 -20.00 -6.48
N TYR A 461 8.75 -20.19 -6.92
CA TYR A 461 9.11 -20.16 -8.34
C TYR A 461 8.35 -21.25 -9.11
N ARG A 462 8.32 -22.47 -8.57
CA ARG A 462 7.53 -23.58 -9.12
C ARG A 462 6.06 -23.20 -9.25
N PHE A 463 5.45 -22.62 -8.21
CA PHE A 463 4.06 -22.15 -8.27
C PHE A 463 3.81 -21.19 -9.45
N THR A 464 4.72 -20.24 -9.70
CA THR A 464 4.54 -19.29 -10.83
C THR A 464 4.71 -19.96 -12.19
N VAL A 465 5.62 -20.93 -12.30
CA VAL A 465 5.80 -21.73 -13.52
C VAL A 465 4.53 -22.53 -13.80
N GLU A 466 3.94 -23.16 -12.79
CA GLU A 466 2.70 -23.93 -12.95
C GLU A 466 1.53 -23.05 -13.41
N LEU A 467 1.36 -21.84 -12.85
CA LEU A 467 0.35 -20.89 -13.30
C LEU A 467 0.57 -20.45 -14.76
N ALA A 468 1.82 -20.14 -15.13
CA ALA A 468 2.15 -19.73 -16.49
C ALA A 468 1.93 -20.85 -17.51
N LEU A 469 2.34 -22.08 -17.20
CA LEU A 469 2.15 -23.25 -18.05
C LEU A 469 0.65 -23.57 -18.20
N ALA A 470 -0.12 -23.55 -17.11
CA ALA A 470 -1.57 -23.73 -17.18
C ALA A 470 -2.23 -22.65 -18.05
N GLY A 471 -1.84 -21.39 -17.86
CA GLY A 471 -2.33 -20.27 -18.65
C GLY A 471 -2.01 -20.42 -20.14
N ALA A 472 -0.83 -20.91 -20.52
CA ALA A 472 -0.39 -21.04 -21.91
C ALA A 472 -1.23 -22.00 -22.77
N PHE A 473 -2.05 -22.84 -22.14
CA PHE A 473 -2.99 -23.76 -22.77
C PHE A 473 -4.44 -23.53 -22.34
N ALA A 474 -4.74 -22.41 -21.68
CA ALA A 474 -6.08 -22.07 -21.25
C ALA A 474 -7.05 -21.89 -22.44
N ALA A 475 -8.32 -22.17 -22.20
CA ALA A 475 -9.38 -21.94 -23.19
C ALA A 475 -9.58 -20.44 -23.45
N ASP A 476 -9.50 -19.62 -22.39
CA ASP A 476 -9.59 -18.16 -22.50
C ASP A 476 -8.44 -17.59 -23.34
N ALA A 477 -8.80 -16.82 -24.37
CA ALA A 477 -7.81 -16.33 -25.33
C ALA A 477 -6.89 -15.26 -24.74
N THR A 478 -7.38 -14.47 -23.77
CA THR A 478 -6.59 -13.41 -23.12
C THR A 478 -5.56 -14.03 -22.18
N GLU A 479 -5.98 -14.93 -21.30
CA GLU A 479 -5.12 -15.71 -20.42
C GLU A 479 -4.04 -16.41 -21.23
N ARG A 480 -4.44 -17.15 -22.27
CA ARG A 480 -3.52 -17.88 -23.14
C ARG A 480 -2.49 -16.98 -23.80
N LYS A 481 -2.93 -15.87 -24.38
CA LYS A 481 -2.03 -14.91 -25.04
C LYS A 481 -1.03 -14.31 -24.05
N MET A 482 -1.48 -13.90 -22.86
CA MET A 482 -0.64 -13.28 -21.85
C MET A 482 0.41 -14.26 -21.32
N ALA A 483 -0.02 -15.47 -20.91
CA ALA A 483 0.88 -16.51 -20.42
C ALA A 483 1.96 -16.89 -21.44
N ARG A 484 1.57 -17.08 -22.72
CA ARG A 484 2.51 -17.36 -23.80
C ARG A 484 3.50 -16.21 -24.01
N THR A 485 3.03 -14.97 -23.98
CA THR A 485 3.88 -13.78 -24.11
C THR A 485 4.94 -13.75 -23.00
N PHE A 486 4.55 -13.99 -21.75
CA PHE A 486 5.48 -13.99 -20.62
C PHE A 486 6.50 -15.13 -20.67
N ILE A 487 6.09 -16.32 -21.11
CA ILE A 487 7.00 -17.46 -21.33
C ILE A 487 8.01 -17.15 -22.43
N LEU A 488 7.56 -16.64 -23.58
CA LEU A 488 8.45 -16.31 -24.69
C LEU A 488 9.43 -15.18 -24.33
N ASP A 489 8.96 -14.16 -23.61
CA ASP A 489 9.82 -13.07 -23.15
C ASP A 489 10.90 -13.58 -22.19
N ALA A 490 10.55 -14.47 -21.24
CA ALA A 490 11.51 -15.10 -20.35
C ALA A 490 12.55 -15.96 -21.11
N LEU A 491 12.11 -16.78 -22.06
CA LEU A 491 13.01 -17.58 -22.91
C LEU A 491 13.96 -16.69 -23.72
N ALA A 492 13.42 -15.66 -24.38
CA ALA A 492 14.20 -14.73 -25.20
C ALA A 492 15.24 -13.97 -24.36
N LYS A 493 14.85 -13.44 -23.20
CA LYS A 493 15.77 -12.72 -22.28
C LYS A 493 16.86 -13.63 -21.71
N SER A 494 16.57 -14.93 -21.56
CA SER A 494 17.54 -15.93 -21.15
C SER A 494 18.38 -16.51 -22.30
N GLY A 495 18.23 -16.00 -23.52
CA GLY A 495 18.96 -16.46 -24.71
C GLY A 495 18.56 -17.85 -25.20
N ALA A 496 17.40 -18.36 -24.75
CA ALA A 496 16.86 -19.66 -25.17
C ALA A 496 15.96 -19.53 -26.42
N PRO A 497 15.76 -20.61 -27.19
CA PRO A 497 14.82 -20.61 -28.31
C PRO A 497 13.41 -20.22 -27.88
N ALA A 498 12.88 -19.13 -28.45
CA ALA A 498 11.55 -18.57 -28.15
C ALA A 498 10.62 -18.60 -29.38
N VAL A 499 10.70 -19.65 -30.19
CA VAL A 499 9.83 -19.79 -31.38
C VAL A 499 8.47 -20.33 -30.93
N GLU A 500 7.43 -19.49 -31.01
CA GLU A 500 6.09 -19.79 -30.46
C GLU A 500 5.55 -21.17 -30.90
N SER A 501 5.64 -21.49 -32.20
CA SER A 501 5.13 -22.75 -32.75
C SER A 501 5.87 -23.99 -32.24
N ALA A 502 7.14 -23.84 -31.83
CA ALA A 502 7.92 -24.93 -31.25
C ALA A 502 7.67 -25.04 -29.74
N VAL A 503 7.69 -23.91 -29.03
CA VAL A 503 7.48 -23.86 -27.57
C VAL A 503 6.10 -24.36 -27.18
N PHE A 504 5.05 -23.95 -27.90
CA PHE A 504 3.66 -24.30 -27.57
C PHE A 504 3.04 -25.32 -28.53
N ALA A 505 3.86 -26.21 -29.11
CA ALA A 505 3.36 -27.36 -29.87
C ALA A 505 2.45 -28.24 -28.99
N ASP A 506 2.88 -28.50 -27.76
CA ASP A 506 2.11 -29.16 -26.71
C ASP A 506 2.62 -28.73 -25.31
N ALA A 507 1.91 -29.17 -24.26
CA ALA A 507 2.23 -28.81 -22.88
C ALA A 507 3.58 -29.37 -22.40
N ALA A 508 4.02 -30.52 -22.95
CA ALA A 508 5.30 -31.12 -22.59
C ALA A 508 6.48 -30.29 -23.14
N SER A 509 6.35 -29.81 -24.38
CA SER A 509 7.34 -28.94 -25.05
C SER A 509 7.50 -27.62 -24.32
N ALA A 510 6.38 -26.99 -23.91
CA ALA A 510 6.41 -25.73 -23.16
C ALA A 510 7.08 -25.91 -21.78
N ARG A 511 6.73 -27.01 -21.08
CA ARG A 511 7.34 -27.34 -19.79
C ARG A 511 8.85 -27.59 -19.93
N ALA A 512 9.26 -28.41 -20.91
CA ALA A 512 10.66 -28.70 -21.16
C ALA A 512 11.47 -27.43 -21.47
N ALA A 513 10.90 -26.50 -22.24
CA ALA A 513 11.55 -25.22 -22.54
C ALA A 513 11.76 -24.36 -21.28
N ILE A 514 10.75 -24.26 -20.41
CA ILE A 514 10.84 -23.46 -19.17
C ILE A 514 11.72 -24.12 -18.12
N GLU A 515 11.62 -25.44 -17.92
CA GLU A 515 12.40 -26.18 -16.92
C GLU A 515 13.89 -26.31 -17.31
N ALA A 516 14.24 -26.08 -18.58
CA ALA A 516 15.63 -25.94 -19.00
C ALA A 516 16.28 -24.62 -18.53
N LEU A 517 15.48 -23.61 -18.16
CA LEU A 517 16.01 -22.36 -17.61
C LEU A 517 16.34 -22.52 -16.12
N PRO A 518 17.46 -21.97 -15.65
CA PRO A 518 17.70 -21.86 -14.20
C PRO A 518 16.62 -20.97 -13.57
N ALA A 519 16.13 -21.35 -12.39
CA ALA A 519 15.15 -20.54 -11.68
C ALA A 519 15.72 -19.13 -11.42
N SER A 520 15.00 -18.10 -11.87
CA SER A 520 15.47 -16.72 -11.84
C SER A 520 14.33 -15.75 -11.52
N PRO A 521 14.56 -14.74 -10.66
CA PRO A 521 13.58 -13.68 -10.43
C PRO A 521 13.40 -12.76 -11.66
N GLU A 522 14.27 -12.86 -12.67
CA GLU A 522 14.21 -12.04 -13.89
C GLU A 522 13.22 -12.56 -14.94
N HIS A 523 12.65 -13.74 -14.75
CA HIS A 523 11.68 -14.29 -15.68
C HIS A 523 10.35 -13.52 -15.62
N MET A 524 9.81 -13.12 -16.77
CA MET A 524 8.60 -12.27 -16.82
C MET A 524 7.38 -12.94 -16.21
N PHE A 525 7.22 -14.26 -16.37
CA PHE A 525 6.13 -14.98 -15.72
C PHE A 525 6.24 -14.93 -14.18
N TRP A 526 7.45 -15.00 -13.62
CA TRP A 526 7.64 -14.84 -12.17
C TRP A 526 7.10 -13.50 -11.73
N PHE A 527 7.48 -12.43 -12.44
CA PHE A 527 7.11 -11.07 -12.09
C PHE A 527 5.58 -10.88 -12.01
N GLU A 528 4.83 -11.46 -12.93
CA GLU A 528 3.38 -11.27 -13.05
C GLU A 528 2.55 -12.23 -12.20
N TYR A 529 3.01 -13.45 -11.92
CA TYR A 529 2.23 -14.45 -11.18
C TYR A 529 2.58 -14.54 -9.68
N ASN A 530 3.76 -14.08 -9.26
CA ASN A 530 4.31 -14.38 -7.93
C ASN A 530 3.44 -13.92 -6.75
N PHE A 531 2.82 -12.74 -6.80
CA PHE A 531 2.19 -12.16 -5.61
C PHE A 531 1.00 -12.97 -5.07
N LEU A 532 0.37 -13.84 -5.87
CA LEU A 532 -0.76 -14.67 -5.41
C LEU A 532 -0.34 -15.85 -4.55
N TYR A 533 0.94 -16.23 -4.57
CA TYR A 533 1.47 -17.31 -3.72
C TYR A 533 1.37 -16.98 -2.23
N VAL A 534 1.37 -15.70 -1.87
CA VAL A 534 1.38 -15.22 -0.49
C VAL A 534 0.20 -15.79 0.30
N LEU A 535 -0.98 -15.87 -0.32
CA LEU A 535 -2.20 -16.39 0.28
C LEU A 535 -2.83 -17.48 -0.59
N ALA A 536 -2.00 -18.38 -1.12
CA ALA A 536 -2.47 -19.57 -1.82
C ALA A 536 -2.63 -20.74 -0.84
N ALA A 537 -3.77 -21.42 -0.84
CA ALA A 537 -4.05 -22.56 0.04
C ALA A 537 -2.94 -23.62 -0.10
N ASP A 538 -2.17 -23.81 0.97
CA ASP A 538 -1.00 -24.71 1.02
C ASP A 538 0.01 -24.49 -0.15
N GLY A 539 0.07 -23.26 -0.69
CA GLY A 539 0.99 -22.88 -1.77
C GLY A 539 0.66 -23.47 -3.14
N ARG A 540 -0.58 -23.90 -3.38
CA ARG A 540 -0.96 -24.55 -4.65
C ARG A 540 -1.37 -23.56 -5.74
N ALA A 541 -1.04 -23.90 -6.98
CA ALA A 541 -1.25 -23.07 -8.17
C ALA A 541 -2.67 -23.16 -8.78
N GLU A 542 -3.56 -24.02 -8.26
CA GLU A 542 -4.92 -24.07 -8.81
C GLU A 542 -5.67 -22.77 -8.53
N LYS A 543 -6.47 -22.31 -9.51
CA LYS A 543 -7.23 -21.06 -9.41
C LYS A 543 -8.12 -20.99 -8.16
N SER A 544 -8.66 -22.12 -7.71
CA SER A 544 -9.49 -22.23 -6.50
C SER A 544 -8.72 -22.12 -5.18
N ALA A 545 -7.39 -22.20 -5.20
CA ALA A 545 -6.53 -22.06 -4.03
C ALA A 545 -6.07 -20.61 -3.80
N LEU A 546 -6.27 -19.70 -4.77
CA LEU A 546 -5.73 -18.34 -4.74
C LEU A 546 -6.56 -17.42 -3.83
N GLY A 547 -5.91 -16.61 -2.99
CA GLY A 547 -6.60 -15.68 -2.08
C GLY A 547 -7.39 -16.37 -0.97
N ASP A 548 -6.86 -17.49 -0.47
CA ASP A 548 -7.51 -18.35 0.51
C ASP A 548 -7.49 -17.77 1.93
N HIS A 549 -8.65 -17.32 2.40
CA HIS A 549 -8.84 -16.80 3.76
C HIS A 549 -9.06 -17.88 4.82
N THR A 550 -8.93 -19.16 4.48
CA THR A 550 -8.95 -20.24 5.47
C THR A 550 -7.60 -20.42 6.16
N ALA A 551 -7.54 -21.32 7.14
CA ALA A 551 -6.29 -21.65 7.83
C ALA A 551 -5.17 -22.11 6.88
N ALA A 552 -5.50 -22.69 5.71
CA ALA A 552 -4.48 -23.15 4.75
C ALA A 552 -3.72 -21.98 4.10
N GLY A 553 -4.42 -20.95 3.64
CA GLY A 553 -3.78 -19.74 3.14
C GLY A 553 -2.94 -19.02 4.20
N TYR A 554 -3.41 -18.91 5.45
CA TYR A 554 -2.63 -18.28 6.52
C TYR A 554 -1.39 -19.09 6.94
N ARG A 555 -1.42 -20.42 6.86
CA ARG A 555 -0.21 -21.25 7.02
C ARG A 555 0.80 -20.99 5.90
N GLN A 556 0.34 -20.86 4.66
CA GLN A 556 1.22 -20.52 3.54
C GLN A 556 1.82 -19.12 3.73
N ARG A 557 1.01 -18.14 4.11
CA ARG A 557 1.46 -16.77 4.39
C ARG A 557 2.53 -16.71 5.48
N ALA A 558 2.38 -17.50 6.54
CA ALA A 558 3.34 -17.57 7.65
C ALA A 558 4.78 -17.84 7.20
N ARG A 559 4.96 -18.62 6.12
CA ARG A 559 6.28 -18.97 5.59
C ARG A 559 7.10 -17.74 5.20
N PHE A 560 6.44 -16.68 4.71
CA PHE A 560 7.12 -15.42 4.37
C PHE A 560 7.63 -14.68 5.59
N TYR A 561 6.95 -14.80 6.74
CA TYR A 561 7.36 -14.17 7.99
C TYR A 561 8.28 -15.06 8.82
N ALA A 562 8.56 -16.28 8.38
CA ALA A 562 9.53 -17.19 8.98
C ALA A 562 10.92 -17.12 8.30
N ILE A 563 11.10 -16.27 7.29
CA ILE A 563 12.37 -16.13 6.57
C ILE A 563 13.51 -15.68 7.49
N SER A 564 14.73 -16.09 7.14
CA SER A 564 15.93 -15.87 7.93
C SER A 564 16.30 -14.39 8.07
N GLU A 565 17.17 -14.05 9.03
CA GLU A 565 17.70 -12.68 9.13
C GLU A 565 18.48 -12.25 7.87
N GLU A 566 19.12 -13.19 7.17
CA GLU A 566 19.81 -12.94 5.89
C GLU A 566 18.80 -12.52 4.82
N GLY A 567 17.72 -13.29 4.65
CA GLY A 567 16.64 -12.97 3.72
C GLY A 567 15.96 -11.63 4.05
N ARG A 568 15.69 -11.37 5.33
CA ARG A 568 15.12 -10.08 5.79
C ARG A 568 16.04 -8.91 5.50
N LEU A 569 17.35 -9.03 5.78
CA LEU A 569 18.32 -7.98 5.50
C LEU A 569 18.45 -7.75 3.99
N GLY A 570 18.52 -8.81 3.18
CA GLY A 570 18.57 -8.73 1.72
C GLY A 570 17.35 -8.00 1.17
N PHE A 571 16.16 -8.34 1.64
CA PHE A 571 14.92 -7.68 1.24
C PHE A 571 14.91 -6.20 1.64
N ALA A 572 15.29 -5.89 2.88
CA ALA A 572 15.35 -4.52 3.37
C ALA A 572 16.35 -3.66 2.57
N LYS A 573 17.52 -4.21 2.25
CA LYS A 573 18.52 -3.54 1.41
C LYS A 573 18.00 -3.29 0.00
N ASN A 574 17.32 -4.27 -0.61
CA ASN A 574 16.75 -4.12 -1.95
C ASN A 574 15.68 -3.01 -2.00
N ILE A 575 14.78 -2.96 -1.02
CA ILE A 575 13.77 -1.89 -0.90
C ILE A 575 14.46 -0.54 -0.73
N ALA A 576 15.36 -0.41 0.25
CA ALA A 576 16.04 0.85 0.53
C ALA A 576 16.82 1.35 -0.70
N ALA A 577 17.55 0.47 -1.39
CA ALA A 577 18.29 0.82 -2.60
C ALA A 577 17.37 1.33 -3.72
N TYR A 578 16.19 0.72 -3.88
CA TYR A 578 15.20 1.18 -4.86
C TYR A 578 14.59 2.53 -4.48
N LEU A 579 14.29 2.77 -3.20
CA LEU A 579 13.81 4.08 -2.73
C LEU A 579 14.86 5.18 -2.92
N LEU A 580 16.13 4.89 -2.63
CA LEU A 580 17.25 5.80 -2.91
C LEU A 580 17.33 6.13 -4.41
N PHE A 581 17.22 5.12 -5.27
CA PHE A 581 17.19 5.29 -6.73
C PHE A 581 16.02 6.17 -7.19
N LEU A 582 14.81 5.97 -6.67
CA LEU A 582 13.65 6.80 -7.01
C LEU A 582 13.84 8.24 -6.53
N ALA A 583 14.26 8.43 -5.27
CA ALA A 583 14.43 9.76 -4.69
C ALA A 583 15.47 10.60 -5.43
N GLU A 584 16.57 9.97 -5.86
CA GLU A 584 17.61 10.59 -6.69
C GLU A 584 17.07 10.99 -8.06
N ASN A 585 16.48 10.03 -8.79
CA ASN A 585 16.10 10.25 -10.18
C ASN A 585 14.85 11.12 -10.34
N THR A 586 14.02 11.27 -9.30
CA THR A 586 12.89 12.21 -9.32
C THR A 586 13.25 13.60 -8.78
N GLY A 587 14.47 13.79 -8.26
CA GLY A 587 14.91 15.03 -7.63
C GLY A 587 14.31 15.28 -6.24
N LEU A 588 13.65 14.30 -5.62
CA LEU A 588 13.11 14.41 -4.26
C LEU A 588 14.19 14.45 -3.17
N ALA A 589 15.39 13.93 -3.46
CA ALA A 589 16.54 14.02 -2.58
C ALA A 589 17.81 14.45 -3.34
N PRO A 590 18.70 15.28 -2.74
CA PRO A 590 19.96 15.64 -3.37
C PRO A 590 20.87 14.43 -3.62
N ALA A 591 21.51 14.37 -4.78
CA ALA A 591 22.39 13.26 -5.17
C ALA A 591 23.50 12.96 -4.14
N ALA A 592 24.09 14.00 -3.55
CA ALA A 592 25.11 13.84 -2.50
C ALA A 592 24.58 13.08 -1.27
N ARG A 593 23.36 13.42 -0.80
CA ARG A 593 22.71 12.74 0.31
C ARG A 593 22.39 11.28 -0.04
N VAL A 594 21.95 11.03 -1.27
CA VAL A 594 21.67 9.68 -1.74
C VAL A 594 22.95 8.85 -1.81
N ALA A 595 24.06 9.41 -2.30
CA ALA A 595 25.35 8.74 -2.35
C ALA A 595 25.85 8.34 -0.94
N GLU A 596 25.75 9.24 0.04
CA GLU A 596 26.05 8.93 1.44
C GLU A 596 25.18 7.80 1.99
N ALA A 597 23.87 7.86 1.73
CA ALA A 597 22.94 6.83 2.16
C ALA A 597 23.28 5.47 1.51
N ARG A 598 23.59 5.46 0.20
CA ARG A 598 23.96 4.24 -0.53
C ARG A 598 25.22 3.59 0.07
N ALA A 599 26.26 4.38 0.35
CA ALA A 599 27.47 3.88 1.00
C ALA A 599 27.18 3.28 2.39
N ARG A 600 26.32 3.92 3.19
CA ARG A 600 25.87 3.38 4.49
C ARG A 600 25.08 2.08 4.35
N LEU A 601 24.22 1.99 3.34
CA LEU A 601 23.42 0.80 3.06
C LEU A 601 24.31 -0.40 2.71
N GLU A 602 25.28 -0.18 1.82
CA GLU A 602 26.26 -1.18 1.42
C GLU A 602 27.06 -1.68 2.62
N ALA A 603 27.55 -0.76 3.46
CA ALA A 603 28.33 -1.07 4.66
C ALA A 603 27.55 -1.75 5.80
N THR A 604 26.21 -1.81 5.74
CA THR A 604 25.40 -2.39 6.82
C THR A 604 25.60 -3.91 6.90
N PRO A 605 26.14 -4.46 8.02
CA PRO A 605 26.60 -5.85 8.07
C PRO A 605 25.53 -6.85 8.50
N SER A 606 24.47 -6.41 9.19
CA SER A 606 23.46 -7.29 9.79
C SER A 606 22.09 -6.63 9.87
N LEU A 607 21.05 -7.45 10.07
CA LEU A 607 19.68 -6.95 10.28
C LEU A 607 19.57 -6.08 11.55
N ALA A 608 20.23 -6.49 12.63
CA ALA A 608 20.28 -5.70 13.86
C ALA A 608 20.93 -4.32 13.63
N ALA A 609 22.04 -4.25 12.88
CA ALA A 609 22.68 -2.98 12.54
C ALA A 609 21.78 -2.11 11.65
N PHE A 610 21.03 -2.73 10.72
CA PHE A 610 20.06 -2.05 9.88
C PHE A 610 18.95 -1.38 10.73
N HIS A 611 18.33 -2.13 11.64
CA HIS A 611 17.30 -1.60 12.55
C HIS A 611 17.86 -0.53 13.50
N ALA A 612 19.07 -0.73 14.03
CA ALA A 612 19.71 0.22 14.93
C ALA A 612 19.86 1.61 14.29
N ALA A 613 20.14 1.67 12.99
CA ALA A 613 20.33 2.91 12.22
C ALA A 613 19.04 3.72 11.99
N ILE A 614 17.85 3.14 12.22
CA ILE A 614 16.56 3.81 11.98
C ILE A 614 16.33 4.92 13.00
N GLY A 615 16.21 4.59 14.29
CA GLY A 615 15.79 5.53 15.34
C GLY A 615 16.78 6.64 15.71
N GLY A 616 18.08 6.45 15.41
CA GLY A 616 19.15 7.35 15.86
C GLY A 616 20.08 6.70 16.85
#